data_AF-A0A707NYA1-F1
#
_entry.id   AF-A0A707NYA1-F1
#
_cell.length_a   1.000
_cell.length_b   1.000
_cell.length_c   1.000
_cell.angle_alpha   90.00
_cell.angle_beta   90.00
_cell.angle_gamma   90.00
#
_symmetry.space_group_name_H-M   'P 1'
#
loop_
_entity.id
_entity.type
_entity.pdbx_description
1 polymer ?
#
loop_
_entity_poly.entity_id
_entity_poly.type
_entity_poly.pdbx_seq_one_letter_code
_entity_poly.pdbx_strand_id
1 'polypeptide(L)'
;RYFMSQLIDGDLAANNGGWQWAASTGTDAAPYFRIFNPTTQGERFDRDGEFIRQWLPALRDIPGKAIHEPWRWAEKAGVVLDYPRPIVEHKQARIATLSAYEAARKGA
;
A
#
# COMPACT_ATOMS: atom_id res chain seq x y z
N ARG A 1 -15.87 1.61 5.92
CA ARG A 1 -16.63 0.57 6.65
C ARG A 1 -15.71 -0.26 7.54
N TYR A 2 -14.71 -0.95 6.99
CA TYR A 2 -13.77 -1.76 7.79
C TYR A 2 -13.01 -0.97 8.87
N PHE A 3 -12.44 0.20 8.53
CA PHE A 3 -11.74 1.04 9.53
C PHE A 3 -12.64 1.38 10.72
N MET A 4 -13.86 1.85 10.45
CA MET A 4 -14.84 2.19 11.50
C MET A 4 -15.19 1.02 12.42
N SER A 5 -15.09 -0.23 11.96
CA SER A 5 -15.39 -1.41 12.79
C SER A 5 -14.19 -1.93 13.58
N GLN A 6 -12.98 -1.38 13.38
CA GLN A 6 -11.74 -1.88 13.98
C GLN A 6 -11.01 -0.82 14.80
N LEU A 7 -11.12 0.45 14.40
CA LEU A 7 -10.45 1.57 15.03
C LEU A 7 -11.09 1.91 16.38
N ILE A 8 -10.29 1.87 17.44
CA ILE A 8 -10.70 2.33 18.78
C ILE A 8 -10.99 3.85 18.79
N ASP A 9 -10.37 4.61 17.90
CA ASP A 9 -10.54 6.04 17.67
C ASP A 9 -11.49 6.35 16.50
N GLY A 10 -12.34 5.39 16.13
CA GLY A 10 -13.29 5.51 15.03
C GLY A 10 -14.24 6.70 15.20
N ASP A 11 -13.93 7.79 14.51
CA ASP A 11 -14.78 8.98 14.38
C ASP A 11 -15.27 9.14 12.93
N LEU A 12 -16.55 9.48 12.76
CA LEU A 12 -17.16 9.56 11.43
C LEU A 12 -16.51 10.64 10.57
N ALA A 13 -16.26 11.83 11.12
CA ALA A 13 -15.74 12.96 10.36
C ALA A 13 -14.29 12.70 9.93
N ALA A 14 -13.43 12.31 10.88
CA ALA A 14 -12.03 11.99 10.62
C ALA A 14 -11.88 10.80 9.67
N ASN A 15 -12.64 9.71 9.90
CA ASN A 15 -12.58 8.54 9.04
C ASN A 15 -13.13 8.86 7.64
N ASN A 16 -14.29 9.51 7.52
CA ASN A 16 -14.85 9.86 6.20
C ASN A 16 -13.91 10.78 5.41
N GLY A 17 -13.39 11.83 6.06
CA GLY A 17 -12.43 12.75 5.45
C GLY A 17 -11.15 12.04 5.00
N GLY A 18 -10.56 11.19 5.83
CA GLY A 18 -9.36 10.42 5.47
C GLY A 18 -9.59 9.48 4.28
N TRP A 19 -10.73 8.79 4.23
CA TRP A 19 -11.10 7.94 3.10
C TRP A 19 -11.31 8.75 1.82
N GLN A 20 -11.99 9.89 1.89
CA GLN A 20 -12.19 10.76 0.73
C GLN A 20 -10.90 11.42 0.25
N TRP A 21 -10.00 11.79 1.17
CA TRP A 21 -8.69 12.34 0.85
C TRP A 21 -7.84 11.34 0.07
N ALA A 22 -7.78 10.08 0.52
CA ALA A 22 -7.01 9.03 -0.13
C ALA A 22 -7.62 8.61 -1.49
N ALA A 23 -8.95 8.67 -1.61
CA ALA A 23 -9.69 8.32 -2.82
C ALA A 23 -9.90 9.49 -3.79
N SER A 24 -9.30 10.66 -3.55
CA SER A 24 -9.41 11.83 -4.44
C SER A 24 -10.83 12.35 -4.65
N THR A 25 -11.74 12.12 -3.69
CA THR A 25 -13.17 12.49 -3.79
C THR A 25 -13.60 13.56 -2.80
N GLY A 26 -12.74 13.94 -1.86
CA GLY A 26 -13.05 14.91 -0.81
C GLY A 26 -12.54 16.31 -1.07
N THR A 27 -12.82 17.19 -0.11
CA THR A 27 -12.23 18.54 -0.04
C THR A 27 -10.72 18.42 0.19
N ASP A 28 -9.93 19.16 -0.60
CA ASP A 28 -8.45 19.15 -0.55
C ASP A 28 -7.82 17.75 -0.59
N ALA A 29 -8.48 16.83 -1.31
CA ALA A 29 -8.02 15.46 -1.44
C ALA A 29 -6.72 15.35 -2.24
N ALA A 30 -5.98 14.25 -2.03
CA ALA A 30 -4.84 13.93 -2.88
C ALA A 30 -5.31 13.86 -4.34
N PRO A 31 -4.56 14.41 -5.32
CA PRO A 31 -4.99 14.37 -6.71
C PRO A 31 -5.01 12.92 -7.23
N TYR A 32 -6.00 12.55 -8.06
CA TYR A 32 -6.25 11.16 -8.49
C TYR A 32 -5.06 10.47 -9.15
N PHE A 33 -4.15 11.23 -9.78
CA PHE A 33 -2.94 10.69 -10.39
C PHE A 33 -1.82 10.36 -9.38
N ARG A 34 -2.01 10.72 -8.11
CA ARG A 34 -1.11 10.41 -7.00
C ARG A 34 -1.40 9.04 -6.42
N ILE A 35 -0.88 8.02 -7.11
CA ILE A 35 -0.91 6.64 -6.64
C ILE A 35 0.43 6.33 -5.96
N PHE A 36 0.40 6.11 -4.65
CA PHE A 36 1.59 5.80 -3.86
C PHE A 36 2.09 4.38 -4.16
N ASN A 37 3.40 4.24 -4.40
CA ASN A 37 4.04 2.93 -4.51
C ASN A 37 4.33 2.39 -3.09
N PRO A 38 3.73 1.25 -2.68
CA PRO A 38 3.89 0.72 -1.33
C PRO A 38 5.35 0.39 -1.00
N THR A 39 6.14 -0.09 -1.96
CA THR A 39 7.58 -0.39 -1.76
C THR A 39 8.34 0.88 -1.42
N THR A 40 8.18 1.94 -2.24
CA THR A 40 8.88 3.22 -2.01
C THR A 40 8.42 3.92 -0.73
N GLN A 41 7.14 3.78 -0.34
CA GLN A 41 6.68 4.28 0.96
C GLN A 41 7.32 3.50 2.11
N GLY A 42 7.37 2.17 2.02
CA GLY A 42 8.03 1.32 3.02
C GLY A 42 9.50 1.68 3.20
N GLU A 43 10.27 1.76 2.11
CA GLU A 43 11.69 2.14 2.14
C GLU A 43 11.94 3.52 2.75
N ARG A 44 10.98 4.43 2.60
CA ARG A 44 11.08 5.81 3.12
C ARG A 44 10.75 5.89 4.61
N PHE A 45 9.71 5.20 5.07
CA PHE A 45 9.15 5.37 6.42
C PHE A 45 9.56 4.26 7.39
N ASP A 46 9.97 3.11 6.88
CA ASP A 46 10.47 1.97 7.66
C ASP A 46 11.74 1.43 7.00
N ARG A 47 12.74 2.30 6.82
CA ARG A 47 13.96 2.03 6.02
C ARG A 47 14.66 0.73 6.36
N ASP A 48 14.68 0.39 7.65
CA ASP A 48 15.35 -0.79 8.18
C ASP A 48 14.37 -1.97 8.35
N GLY A 49 13.07 -1.76 8.12
CA GLY A 49 12.01 -2.77 8.14
C GLY A 49 11.59 -3.23 9.53
N GLU A 50 11.84 -2.44 10.57
CA GLU A 50 11.59 -2.81 11.96
C GLU A 50 10.09 -3.01 12.19
N PHE A 51 9.27 -2.07 11.69
CA PHE A 51 7.82 -2.18 11.79
C PHE A 51 7.30 -3.39 11.02
N ILE A 52 7.79 -3.63 9.80
CA ILE A 52 7.40 -4.80 9.02
C ILE A 52 7.71 -6.11 9.77
N ARG A 53 8.91 -6.26 10.36
CA ARG A 53 9.28 -7.49 11.08
C ARG A 53 8.51 -7.69 12.39
N GLN A 54 8.08 -6.60 13.02
CA GLN A 54 7.23 -6.66 14.19
C GLN A 54 5.86 -7.25 13.84
N TRP A 55 5.23 -6.77 12.75
CA TRP A 55 3.85 -7.13 12.41
C TRP A 55 3.72 -8.32 11.47
N LEU A 56 4.77 -8.67 10.73
CA LEU A 56 4.82 -9.82 9.82
C LEU A 56 5.94 -10.78 10.24
N PRO A 57 5.73 -11.64 11.26
CA PRO A 57 6.77 -12.52 11.78
C PRO A 57 7.39 -13.45 10.74
N ALA A 58 6.63 -13.85 9.71
CA ALA A 58 7.11 -14.67 8.60
C ALA A 58 8.22 -14.02 7.77
N LEU A 59 8.41 -12.70 7.88
CA LEU A 59 9.43 -11.94 7.16
C LEU A 59 10.61 -11.51 8.05
N ARG A 60 10.66 -11.96 9.31
CA ARG A 60 11.64 -11.48 10.31
C ARG A 60 13.08 -11.68 9.88
N ASP A 61 13.38 -12.81 9.24
CA ASP A 61 14.75 -13.20 8.88
C ASP A 61 15.22 -12.60 7.55
N ILE A 62 14.40 -11.77 6.90
CA ILE A 62 14.77 -11.16 5.63
C ILE A 62 15.78 -10.03 5.88
N PRO A 63 16.94 -10.04 5.19
CA PRO A 63 18.03 -9.14 5.52
C PRO A 63 17.80 -7.72 5.00
N GLY A 64 18.08 -6.73 5.85
CA GLY A 64 18.16 -5.31 5.50
C GLY A 64 16.95 -4.82 4.68
N LYS A 65 17.24 -4.10 3.58
CA LYS A 65 16.23 -3.49 2.70
C LYS A 65 15.45 -4.50 1.84
N ALA A 66 15.89 -5.76 1.76
CA ALA A 66 15.16 -6.78 1.01
C ALA A 66 13.75 -7.04 1.58
N ILE A 67 13.51 -6.64 2.84
CA ILE A 67 12.22 -6.70 3.52
C ILE A 67 11.08 -6.01 2.75
N HIS A 68 11.39 -4.99 1.93
CA HIS A 68 10.38 -4.28 1.12
C HIS A 68 10.03 -4.98 -0.19
N GLU A 69 10.85 -5.93 -0.64
CA GLU A 69 10.63 -6.79 -1.81
C GLU A 69 11.08 -8.23 -1.53
N PRO A 70 10.45 -8.91 -0.55
CA PRO A 70 10.98 -10.15 0.04
C PRO A 70 11.13 -11.28 -1.00
N TRP A 71 10.20 -11.33 -1.96
CA TRP A 71 10.18 -12.28 -3.07
C TRP A 71 11.40 -12.22 -3.97
N ARG A 72 11.88 -11.00 -4.28
CA ARG A 72 13.05 -10.80 -5.15
C ARG A 72 14.32 -11.31 -4.49
N TRP A 73 14.41 -11.20 -3.17
CA TRP A 73 15.50 -11.77 -2.40
C TRP A 73 15.39 -13.29 -2.32
N ALA A 74 14.20 -13.80 -1.99
CA ALA A 74 13.96 -15.24 -1.84
C ALA A 74 14.27 -16.01 -3.13
N GLU A 75 13.88 -15.48 -4.30
CA GLU A 75 14.21 -16.05 -5.61
C GLU A 75 15.73 -16.12 -5.86
N LYS A 76 16.48 -15.09 -5.48
CA LYS A 76 17.94 -15.07 -5.61
C LYS A 76 18.64 -15.99 -4.61
N ALA A 77 18.07 -16.11 -3.41
CA ALA A 77 18.60 -16.95 -2.35
C ALA A 77 18.19 -18.43 -2.48
N GLY A 78 17.24 -18.75 -3.37
CA GLY A 78 16.68 -20.09 -3.50
C GLY A 78 15.82 -20.51 -2.31
N VAL A 79 15.22 -19.55 -1.61
CA VAL A 79 14.41 -19.77 -0.40
C VAL A 79 12.92 -19.68 -0.73
N VAL A 80 12.11 -20.53 -0.11
CA VAL A 80 10.65 -20.43 -0.15
C VAL A 80 10.17 -19.66 1.08
N LEU A 81 9.34 -18.64 0.87
CA LEU A 81 8.75 -17.84 1.95
C LEU A 81 7.35 -18.35 2.30
N ASP A 82 7.06 -18.45 3.59
CA ASP A 82 5.69 -18.61 4.11
C ASP A 82 4.97 -17.25 4.17
N TYR A 83 4.86 -16.61 3.02
CA TYR A 83 4.22 -15.32 2.85
C TYR A 83 3.50 -15.32 1.49
N PRO A 84 2.47 -14.51 1.21
CA PRO A 84 1.87 -14.49 -0.13
C PRO A 84 2.67 -13.63 -1.12
N ARG A 85 2.73 -14.07 -2.38
CA ARG A 85 3.20 -13.24 -3.50
C ARG A 85 2.28 -12.02 -3.67
N PRO A 86 2.79 -10.90 -4.24
CA PRO A 86 1.96 -9.74 -4.50
C PRO A 86 0.72 -10.12 -5.33
N ILE A 87 -0.47 -9.79 -4.82
CA ILE A 87 -1.74 -10.10 -5.48
C ILE A 87 -1.95 -9.28 -6.77
N VAL A 88 -1.17 -8.22 -6.96
CA VAL A 88 -1.18 -7.36 -8.14
C VAL A 88 0.21 -6.80 -8.40
N GLU A 89 0.54 -6.56 -9.67
CA GLU A 89 1.73 -5.83 -10.07
C GLU A 89 1.42 -4.33 -10.07
N HIS A 90 2.21 -3.55 -9.31
CA HIS A 90 1.89 -2.14 -9.03
C HIS A 90 1.86 -1.26 -10.29
N LYS A 91 2.77 -1.47 -11.25
CA LYS A 91 2.80 -0.68 -12.48
C LYS A 91 1.54 -0.92 -13.31
N GLN A 92 1.07 -2.17 -13.43
CA GLN A 92 -0.20 -2.50 -14.10
C GLN A 92 -1.40 -1.90 -13.35
N ALA A 93 -1.48 -2.07 -12.03
CA ALA A 93 -2.55 -1.50 -11.22
C ALA A 93 -2.62 0.04 -11.36
N ARG A 94 -1.45 0.69 -11.36
CA ARG A 94 -1.36 2.15 -11.53
C ARG A 94 -1.97 2.58 -12.86
N ILE A 95 -1.63 1.91 -13.96
CA ILE A 95 -2.17 2.24 -15.30
C ILE A 95 -3.69 2.07 -15.30
N ALA A 96 -4.19 0.93 -14.83
CA ALA A 96 -5.62 0.64 -14.78
C ALA A 96 -6.41 1.71 -13.99
N THR A 97 -5.89 2.11 -12.83
CA THR A 97 -6.51 3.16 -11.99
C THR A 97 -6.54 4.51 -12.71
N LEU A 98 -5.43 4.93 -13.33
CA LEU A 98 -5.38 6.19 -14.07
C LEU A 98 -6.40 6.22 -15.22
N SER A 99 -6.49 5.13 -15.99
CA SER A 99 -7.47 4.99 -17.07
C SER A 99 -8.91 5.06 -16.56
N ALA A 100 -9.21 4.43 -15.42
CA ALA A 100 -10.55 4.48 -14.82
C ALA A 100 -10.93 5.89 -14.37
N TYR A 101 -10.03 6.62 -13.71
CA TYR A 101 -10.28 8.03 -13.33
C TYR A 101 -10.44 8.94 -14.54
N GLU A 102 -9.63 8.75 -15.59
CA GLU A 102 -9.76 9.51 -16.83
C GLU A 102 -11.11 9.26 -17.52
N ALA A 103 -11.57 8.01 -17.56
CA ALA A 103 -12.88 7.66 -18.09
C ALA A 103 -14.01 8.32 -17.29
N ALA A 104 -13.96 8.24 -15.96
CA ALA A 104 -14.94 8.88 -15.08
C ALA A 104 -14.97 10.40 -15.27
N ARG A 105 -13.81 11.05 -15.41
CA ARG A 105 -13.71 12.50 -15.64
C ARG A 105 -14.25 12.93 -17.00
N LYS A 106 -14.10 12.10 -18.05
CA LYS A 106 -14.61 12.39 -19.39
C LYS A 106 -16.11 12.12 -19.54
N GLY A 107 -16.66 11.22 -18.73
CA GLY A 107 -18.09 10.91 -18.70
C GLY A 107 -18.91 11.83 -17.79
N ALA A 108 -18.25 12.74 -17.06
CA ALA A 108 -18.87 13.74 -16.19
C ALA A 108 -19.14 15.05 -16.92
#